data_AF-A0A1X1TJX8-F1
#
_entry.id   AF-A0A1X1TJX8-F1
#
_cell.length_a   1.000
_cell.length_b   1.000
_cell.length_c   1.000
_cell.angle_alpha   90.00
_cell.angle_beta   90.00
_cell.angle_gamma   90.00
#
_symmetry.space_group_name_H-M   'P 1'
#
loop_
_entity.id
_entity.type
_entity.pdbx_description
1 polymer ?
#
loop_
_entity_poly.entity_id
_entity_poly.type
_entity_poly.pdbx_seq_one_letter_code
_entity_poly.pdbx_strand_id
1 'polypeptide(L)'
;MPAGTTLDASRFGDATSTAGCDDNDTSPTAPKNLDTWGDLNFPRGNDTASIVAQTGEIWKSWGWYVIEREGFYKPNRFGYAPDGYKLQIMARYRPDQAPGLSGVSPCFPGDVPKERTPFPQVLGGD
;
A
#
# COMPACT_ATOMS: atom_id res chain seq x y z
N MET A 1 5.03 6.49 -10.96
CA MET A 1 4.71 5.15 -11.53
C MET A 1 4.34 5.33 -12.99
N PRO A 2 4.39 4.30 -13.85
CA PRO A 2 3.93 4.43 -15.22
C PRO A 2 2.45 4.86 -15.25
N ALA A 3 2.13 5.79 -16.15
CA ALA A 3 0.75 6.22 -16.36
C ALA A 3 -0.15 5.03 -16.71
N GLY A 4 -1.36 5.01 -16.16
CA GLY A 4 -2.30 3.89 -16.33
C GLY A 4 -2.05 2.71 -15.39
N THR A 5 -1.18 2.85 -14.38
CA THR A 5 -1.07 1.87 -13.30
C THR A 5 -2.31 1.94 -12.39
N THR A 6 -2.96 0.81 -12.16
CA THR A 6 -4.14 0.71 -11.30
C THR A 6 -3.91 -0.30 -10.18
N LEU A 7 -4.60 -0.11 -9.05
CA LEU A 7 -4.64 -1.09 -7.96
C LEU A 7 -5.90 -1.94 -8.09
N ASP A 8 -5.75 -3.23 -8.38
CA ASP A 8 -6.85 -4.19 -8.44
C ASP A 8 -7.00 -4.91 -7.11
N ALA A 9 -8.08 -4.59 -6.40
CA ALA A 9 -8.44 -5.21 -5.14
C ALA A 9 -9.59 -6.22 -5.25
N SER A 10 -10.06 -6.54 -6.46
CA SER A 10 -11.28 -7.33 -6.69
C SER A 10 -11.29 -8.68 -5.96
N ARG A 11 -10.13 -9.35 -5.88
CA ARG A 11 -10.01 -10.64 -5.17
C ARG A 11 -9.97 -10.53 -3.64
N PHE A 12 -9.90 -9.32 -3.09
CA PHE A 12 -9.85 -9.05 -1.65
C PHE A 12 -11.19 -8.55 -1.08
N GLY A 13 -12.23 -8.50 -1.92
CA GLY A 13 -13.56 -7.99 -1.54
C GLY A 13 -13.63 -6.47 -1.61
N ASP A 14 -12.82 -5.80 -0.80
CA ASP A 14 -12.75 -4.34 -0.73
C ASP A 14 -11.31 -3.85 -0.93
N ALA A 15 -11.17 -2.69 -1.58
CA ALA A 15 -9.87 -2.03 -1.77
C ALA A 15 -9.26 -1.49 -0.48
N THR A 16 -10.09 -1.30 0.53
CA THR A 16 -9.68 -0.76 1.82
C THR A 16 -10.47 -1.39 2.95
N SER A 17 -9.83 -1.56 4.10
CA SER A 17 -10.47 -1.91 5.36
C SER A 17 -10.01 -0.98 6.48
N THR A 18 -10.78 -0.90 7.56
CA THR A 18 -10.31 -0.26 8.79
C THR A 18 -10.12 -1.31 9.86
N ALA A 19 -8.92 -1.41 10.43
CA ALA A 19 -8.62 -2.30 11.55
C ALA A 19 -8.41 -1.49 12.85
N GLY A 20 -8.49 -2.17 13.98
CA GLY A 20 -8.12 -1.59 15.28
C GLY A 20 -6.60 -1.44 15.35
N CYS A 21 -6.12 -0.37 15.96
CA CYS A 21 -4.68 -0.17 16.15
C CYS A 21 -4.09 -1.00 17.30
N ASP A 22 -4.92 -1.34 18.28
CA ASP A 22 -4.61 -2.26 19.38
C ASP A 22 -5.71 -3.31 19.45
N ASP A 23 -5.35 -4.57 19.22
CA ASP A 23 -6.29 -5.70 19.24
C ASP A 23 -6.93 -5.92 20.63
N ASN A 24 -6.35 -5.33 21.69
CA ASN A 24 -6.90 -5.41 23.03
C ASN A 24 -7.89 -4.27 23.36
N ASP A 25 -7.91 -3.18 22.58
CA ASP A 25 -8.84 -2.07 22.77
C ASP A 25 -10.14 -2.33 21.99
N THR A 26 -11.14 -2.83 22.73
CA THR A 26 -12.48 -3.12 22.19
C THR A 26 -13.47 -1.96 22.40
N SER A 27 -13.00 -0.80 22.84
CA SER A 27 -13.87 0.35 23.08
C SER A 27 -14.48 0.89 21.78
N PRO A 28 -15.70 1.47 21.81
CA PRO A 28 -16.32 2.04 20.60
C PRO A 28 -15.49 3.17 19.96
N THR A 29 -14.62 3.81 20.73
CA THR A 29 -13.74 4.93 20.33
C THR A 29 -12.30 4.49 20.07
N ALA A 30 -12.02 3.18 20.11
CA ALA A 30 -10.69 2.63 19.89
C ALA A 30 -10.09 3.19 18.59
N PRO A 31 -8.83 3.67 18.61
CA PRO A 31 -8.17 4.18 17.42
C PRO A 31 -8.11 3.12 16.31
N LYS A 32 -8.27 3.57 15.07
CA LYS A 32 -8.28 2.71 13.90
C LYS A 32 -7.25 3.17 12.88
N ASN A 33 -6.78 2.24 12.06
CA ASN A 33 -6.02 2.55 10.87
C ASN A 33 -6.87 2.30 9.62
N LEU A 34 -6.38 2.76 8.48
CA LEU A 34 -6.89 2.40 7.16
C LEU A 34 -5.83 1.52 6.50
N ASP A 35 -6.25 0.34 6.08
CA ASP A 35 -5.44 -0.58 5.31
C ASP A 35 -5.93 -0.61 3.87
N THR A 36 -5.00 -0.74 2.93
CA THR A 36 -5.30 -1.04 1.53
C THR A 36 -4.38 -2.15 1.06
N TRP A 37 -4.90 -3.00 0.18
CA TRP A 37 -4.12 -4.03 -0.47
C TRP A 37 -4.71 -4.35 -1.84
N GLY A 38 -3.84 -4.55 -2.83
CA GLY A 38 -4.24 -5.03 -4.14
C GLY A 38 -3.06 -5.57 -4.94
N ASP A 39 -3.37 -6.11 -6.12
CA ASP A 39 -2.37 -6.39 -7.14
C ASP A 39 -2.27 -5.19 -8.09
N LEU A 40 -1.07 -4.85 -8.51
CA LEU A 40 -0.86 -3.76 -9.46
C LEU A 40 -1.11 -4.23 -10.89
N ASN A 41 -1.92 -3.52 -11.66
CA ASN A 41 -1.95 -3.70 -13.10
C ASN A 41 -1.21 -2.53 -13.75
N PHE A 42 -0.19 -2.82 -14.55
CA PHE A 42 0.58 -1.81 -15.27
C PHE A 42 0.65 -2.13 -16.77
N PRO A 43 0.87 -1.11 -17.62
CA PRO A 43 0.96 -1.29 -19.06
C PRO A 43 2.00 -2.34 -19.47
N ARG A 44 1.71 -3.06 -20.56
CA ARG A 44 2.57 -4.12 -21.11
C ARG A 44 3.97 -3.56 -21.41
N GLY A 45 5.01 -4.35 -21.10
CA GLY A 45 6.41 -3.98 -21.33
C GLY A 45 7.12 -3.43 -20.09
N ASN A 46 6.39 -3.15 -19.01
CA ASN A 46 6.99 -2.93 -17.69
C ASN A 46 7.20 -4.28 -16.99
N ASP A 47 8.38 -4.49 -16.41
CA ASP A 47 8.66 -5.66 -15.58
C ASP A 47 8.54 -5.33 -14.08
N THR A 48 8.21 -6.35 -13.29
CA THR A 48 8.01 -6.22 -11.84
C THR A 48 9.21 -5.62 -11.12
N ALA A 49 10.44 -5.95 -11.52
CA ALA A 49 11.63 -5.48 -10.82
C ALA A 49 11.83 -3.97 -11.03
N SER A 50 11.67 -3.51 -12.26
CA SER A 50 11.71 -2.08 -12.59
C SER A 50 10.62 -1.29 -11.86
N ILE A 51 9.40 -1.82 -11.79
CA ILE A 51 8.29 -1.17 -11.07
C ILE A 51 8.57 -1.07 -9.57
N VAL A 52 9.02 -2.15 -8.94
CA VAL A 52 9.35 -2.16 -7.51
C VAL A 52 10.48 -1.17 -7.21
N ALA A 53 11.53 -1.14 -8.03
CA ALA A 53 12.65 -0.23 -7.87
C ALA A 53 12.21 1.24 -8.03
N GLN A 54 11.50 1.57 -9.11
CA GLN A 54 11.01 2.92 -9.37
C GLN A 54 10.09 3.42 -8.24
N THR A 55 9.22 2.56 -7.73
CA THR A 55 8.33 2.89 -6.62
C THR A 55 9.11 3.22 -5.35
N GLY A 56 10.15 2.45 -5.05
CA GLY A 56 11.06 2.75 -3.94
C GLY A 56 11.74 4.11 -4.08
N GLU A 57 12.19 4.48 -5.28
CA GLU A 57 12.81 5.80 -5.52
C GLU A 57 11.81 6.95 -5.40
N ILE A 58 10.55 6.75 -5.81
CA ILE A 58 9.47 7.72 -5.60
C ILE A 58 9.25 7.95 -4.09
N TRP A 59 9.18 6.90 -3.28
CA TRP A 59 9.00 7.07 -1.84
C TRP A 59 10.21 7.77 -1.19
N LYS A 60 11.43 7.46 -1.63
CA LYS A 60 12.63 8.18 -1.18
C LYS A 60 12.59 9.66 -1.56
N SER A 61 12.07 10.02 -2.74
CA SER A 61 11.97 11.43 -3.16
C SER A 61 10.98 12.22 -2.30
N TRP A 62 10.01 11.55 -1.67
CA TRP A 62 9.13 12.13 -0.65
C TRP A 62 9.80 12.27 0.73
N GLY A 63 11.07 11.88 0.86
CA GLY A 63 11.80 11.90 2.13
C GLY A 63 11.49 10.72 3.05
N TRP A 64 10.89 9.64 2.54
CA TRP A 64 10.56 8.47 3.35
C TRP A 64 11.78 7.58 3.56
N TYR A 65 11.77 6.83 4.67
CA TYR A 65 12.74 5.78 4.90
C TYR A 65 12.34 4.52 4.13
N VAL A 66 13.15 4.10 3.17
CA VAL A 66 12.82 2.98 2.26
C VAL A 66 13.88 1.89 2.34
N ILE A 67 13.43 0.67 2.60
CA ILE A 67 14.29 -0.51 2.73
C ILE A 67 13.76 -1.70 1.94
N GLU A 68 14.65 -2.64 1.62
CA GLU A 68 14.27 -4.02 1.30
C GLU A 68 14.19 -4.82 2.60
N ARG A 69 13.27 -5.78 2.70
CA ARG A 69 13.15 -6.66 3.86
C ARG A 69 13.37 -8.12 3.49
N GLU A 70 14.09 -8.80 4.35
CA GLU A 70 14.22 -10.26 4.33
C GLU A 70 12.91 -10.93 4.79
N GLY A 71 12.68 -12.17 4.34
CA GLY A 71 11.48 -12.93 4.65
C GLY A 71 10.26 -12.58 3.79
N PHE A 72 10.39 -11.64 2.85
CA PHE A 72 9.37 -11.29 1.87
C PHE A 72 9.86 -11.61 0.46
N TYR A 73 8.93 -11.89 -0.46
CA TYR A 73 9.28 -12.12 -1.86
C TYR A 73 10.03 -10.91 -2.44
N LYS A 74 11.10 -11.19 -3.18
CA LYS A 74 11.95 -10.18 -3.80
C LYS A 74 11.67 -10.10 -5.30
N PRO A 75 11.83 -8.91 -5.92
CA PRO A 75 12.19 -7.64 -5.28
C PRO A 75 11.05 -7.08 -4.42
N ASN A 76 11.41 -6.37 -3.34
CA ASN A 76 10.45 -5.64 -2.49
C ASN A 76 11.00 -4.29 -2.01
N ARG A 77 10.09 -3.37 -1.70
CA ARG A 77 10.38 -2.12 -1.02
C ARG A 77 9.33 -1.89 0.06
N PHE A 78 9.81 -1.46 1.23
CA PHE A 78 9.02 -1.03 2.37
C PHE A 78 9.36 0.42 2.65
N GLY A 79 8.38 1.30 2.48
CA GLY A 79 8.49 2.72 2.77
C GLY A 79 7.83 3.06 4.10
N TYR A 80 8.53 3.84 4.93
CA TYR A 80 8.05 4.37 6.20
C TYR A 80 8.09 5.90 6.13
N ALA A 81 6.91 6.49 6.18
CA ALA A 81 6.74 7.93 6.14
C ALA A 81 7.01 8.55 7.53
N PRO A 82 7.51 9.79 7.60
CA PRO A 82 7.75 10.48 8.87
C PRO A 82 6.49 10.69 9.73
N ASP A 83 5.32 10.76 9.10
CA ASP A 83 4.01 10.94 9.72
C ASP A 83 3.32 9.61 10.09
N GLY A 84 3.99 8.47 9.86
CA GLY A 84 3.56 7.15 10.32
C GLY A 84 2.86 6.28 9.26
N TYR A 85 2.66 6.77 8.03
CA TYR A 85 2.21 5.91 6.93
C TYR A 85 3.25 4.85 6.59
N LYS A 86 2.77 3.67 6.22
CA LYS A 86 3.62 2.54 5.82
C LYS A 86 3.12 2.00 4.50
N LEU A 87 3.99 1.90 3.50
CA LEU A 87 3.68 1.30 2.21
C LEU A 87 4.62 0.13 1.95
N GLN A 88 4.11 -0.91 1.28
CA GLN A 88 4.94 -1.99 0.76
C GLN A 88 4.56 -2.31 -0.68
N ILE A 89 5.57 -2.60 -1.48
CA ILE A 89 5.41 -3.17 -2.81
C ILE A 89 6.34 -4.36 -2.92
N MET A 90 5.83 -5.49 -3.38
CA MET A 90 6.63 -6.72 -3.48
C MET A 90 6.16 -7.61 -4.61
N ALA A 91 7.11 -8.34 -5.19
CA ALA A 91 6.81 -9.43 -6.10
C ALA A 91 5.93 -10.50 -5.43
N ARG A 92 5.33 -11.35 -6.25
CA ARG A 92 4.57 -12.52 -5.82
C ARG A 92 5.42 -13.79 -5.96
N TYR A 93 4.92 -14.90 -5.43
CA TYR A 93 5.58 -16.20 -5.53
C TYR A 93 5.83 -16.61 -6.99
N ARG A 94 4.86 -16.35 -7.88
CA ARG A 94 5.01 -16.65 -9.30
C ARG A 94 5.48 -15.41 -10.08
N PRO A 95 6.47 -15.54 -10.99
CA PRO A 95 7.00 -14.40 -11.74
C PRO A 95 6.02 -13.74 -12.71
N ASP A 96 4.99 -14.49 -13.16
CA ASP A 96 3.94 -14.01 -14.06
C ASP A 96 2.82 -13.25 -13.34
N GLN A 97 2.80 -13.30 -12.00
CA GLN A 97 1.86 -12.55 -11.20
C GLN A 97 2.36 -11.12 -10.98
N ALA A 98 1.43 -10.18 -11.11
CA ALA A 98 1.73 -8.80 -10.83
C ALA A 98 2.10 -8.60 -9.34
N PRO A 99 3.01 -7.66 -9.02
CA PRO A 99 3.38 -7.37 -7.65
C PRO A 99 2.18 -6.87 -6.85
N GLY A 100 2.21 -7.19 -5.56
CA GLY A 100 1.29 -6.61 -4.60
C GLY A 100 1.72 -5.22 -4.19
N LEU A 101 0.75 -4.35 -3.97
CA LEU A 101 0.91 -3.10 -3.23
C LEU A 101 0.00 -3.17 -2.00
N SER A 102 0.50 -2.71 -0.87
CA SER A 102 -0.35 -2.45 0.29
C SER A 102 0.11 -1.22 1.04
N GLY A 103 -0.82 -0.65 1.82
CA GLY A 103 -0.58 0.54 2.61
C GLY A 103 -1.36 0.52 3.90
N VAL A 104 -0.78 1.15 4.91
CA VAL A 104 -1.36 1.30 6.25
C VAL A 104 -1.20 2.75 6.68
N SER A 105 -2.29 3.39 7.08
CA SER A 105 -2.25 4.73 7.66
C SER A 105 -1.74 4.72 9.11
N PRO A 106 -1.31 5.87 9.64
CA PRO A 106 -1.29 6.08 11.09
C PRO A 106 -2.67 5.85 11.69
N CYS A 107 -2.68 5.58 13.00
CA CYS A 107 -3.92 5.51 13.75
C CYS A 107 -4.61 6.87 13.79
N PHE A 108 -5.91 6.87 13.53
CA PHE A 108 -6.79 8.02 13.68
C PHE A 108 -7.87 7.72 14.73
N PRO A 109 -8.49 8.75 15.34
CA PRO A 109 -9.55 8.58 16.34
C PRO A 109 -10.72 7.73 15.82
N GLY A 110 -11.23 6.80 16.64
CA GLY A 110 -12.28 5.86 16.22
C GLY A 110 -13.66 6.48 15.94
N ASP A 111 -13.86 7.73 16.37
CA ASP A 111 -15.09 8.53 16.27
C ASP A 111 -15.21 9.35 14.98
N VAL A 112 -14.39 9.04 13.97
CA VAL A 112 -14.52 9.66 12.64
C VAL A 112 -15.86 9.30 11.95
N PRO A 113 -16.46 10.24 11.22
CA PRO A 113 -17.69 10.01 10.46
C PRO A 113 -17.59 8.79 9.53
N LYS A 114 -18.72 8.07 9.37
CA LYS A 114 -18.82 6.92 8.45
C LYS A 114 -18.62 7.31 6.98
N GLU A 115 -18.95 8.55 6.63
CA GLU A 115 -18.75 9.07 5.27
C GLU A 115 -17.28 9.43 5.07
N ARG A 116 -16.63 8.72 4.14
CA ARG A 116 -15.24 8.99 3.75
C ARG A 116 -15.17 9.26 2.26
N THR A 117 -14.22 10.10 1.86
CA THR A 117 -13.84 10.25 0.45
C THR A 117 -13.43 8.89 -0.11
N PRO A 118 -13.90 8.49 -1.31
CA PRO A 118 -13.53 7.21 -1.90
C PRO A 118 -12.02 7.11 -2.10
N PHE A 119 -11.48 5.90 -1.91
CA PHE A 119 -10.06 5.63 -2.11
C PHE A 119 -9.69 5.82 -3.60
N PRO A 120 -8.61 6.56 -3.93
CA PRO A 120 -8.22 6.75 -5.31
C PRO A 120 -7.76 5.42 -5.93
N GLN A 121 -8.43 4.99 -7.00
CA GLN A 121 -8.10 3.75 -7.73
C GLN A 121 -7.00 3.91 -8.79
N VAL A 122 -6.68 5.15 -9.16
CA VAL A 122 -5.61 5.48 -10.10
C VAL A 122 -4.41 6.01 -9.33
N LEU A 123 -3.25 5.38 -9.50
CA LEU A 123 -2.01 5.79 -8.84
C LEU A 123 -1.17 6.62 -9.82
N GLY A 124 -1.15 7.93 -9.61
CA GLY A 124 -0.28 8.87 -10.32
C GLY A 124 0.96 9.21 -9.50
N GLY A 125 2.04 9.58 -10.18
CA GLY A 125 3.09 10.41 -9.59
C GLY A 125 3.19 11.64 -10.47
N ASP A 126 3.03 12.83 -9.89
CA ASP A 126 3.35 14.08 -10.55
C ASP A 126 4.87 14.23 -10.71
#